data_AF-A0A6L3GLP7-F1
#
_entry.id   AF-A0A6L3GLP7-F1
#
_cell.length_a   1.000
_cell.length_b   1.000
_cell.length_c   1.000
_cell.angle_alpha   90.00
_cell.angle_beta   90.00
_cell.angle_gamma   90.00
#
_symmetry.space_group_name_H-M   'P 1'
#
loop_
_entity.id
_entity.type
_entity.pdbx_description
1 polymer ?
#
loop_
_entity_poly.entity_id
_entity_poly.type
_entity_poly.pdbx_seq_one_letter_code
_entity_poly.pdbx_strand_id
1 'polypeptide(L)' 'MKEKRMVSVLIPKDGFTGLIAQKTGRNKVCPCGSGKKAKKCCGADTKDYYRQ' A
#
# COMPACT_ATOMS: atom_id res chain seq x y z
N MET A 1 -24.52 -1.80 -34.15
CA MET A 1 -24.84 -2.85 -33.16
C MET A 1 -23.68 -2.91 -32.19
N LYS A 2 -23.88 -2.59 -30.90
CA LYS A 2 -22.78 -2.48 -29.92
C LYS A 2 -22.33 -3.89 -29.52
N GLU A 3 -21.19 -4.31 -30.03
CA GLU A 3 -20.59 -5.60 -29.70
C GLU A 3 -20.10 -5.59 -28.24
N LYS A 4 -20.76 -6.40 -27.41
CA LYS A 4 -20.51 -6.49 -25.97
C LYS A 4 -19.18 -7.19 -25.74
N ARG A 5 -18.13 -6.42 -25.41
CA ARG A 5 -16.90 -6.98 -24.83
C ARG A 5 -17.21 -7.51 -23.44
N MET A 6 -17.41 -8.82 -23.34
CA MET A 6 -17.57 -9.52 -22.08
C MET A 6 -16.21 -9.61 -21.39
N VAL A 7 -15.97 -8.70 -20.43
CA VAL A 7 -14.87 -8.85 -19.47
C VAL A 7 -15.46 -9.58 -18.27
N SER A 8 -15.20 -10.89 -18.16
CA SER A 8 -15.52 -11.65 -16.95
C SER A 8 -14.54 -11.26 -15.85
N VAL A 9 -14.81 -10.14 -15.17
CA VAL A 9 -14.10 -9.78 -13.95
C VAL A 9 -14.58 -10.72 -12.86
N LEU A 10 -13.75 -11.73 -12.53
CA LEU A 10 -13.92 -12.52 -11.33
C LEU A 10 -13.69 -11.58 -10.13
N ILE A 11 -14.77 -11.17 -9.46
CA ILE A 11 -14.70 -10.41 -8.22
C ILE A 11 -14.28 -11.41 -7.11
N PRO A 12 -13.14 -11.24 -6.44
CA PRO A 12 -12.74 -12.11 -5.33
C PRO A 12 -13.78 -12.03 -4.19
N LYS A 13 -14.18 -13.20 -3.66
CA LYS A 13 -15.25 -13.36 -2.66
C LYS A 13 -14.87 -12.81 -1.28
N ASP A 14 -13.62 -12.96 -0.91
CA ASP A 14 -13.05 -12.33 0.27
C ASP A 14 -12.53 -10.99 -0.20
N GLY A 15 -13.36 -9.96 0.05
CA GLY A 15 -13.19 -8.62 -0.50
C GLY A 15 -11.75 -8.14 -0.49
N PHE A 16 -11.41 -7.27 -1.45
CA PHE A 16 -10.13 -6.59 -1.51
C PHE A 16 -9.87 -5.91 -0.16
N THR A 17 -9.28 -6.63 0.80
CA THR A 17 -8.70 -6.09 2.02
C THR A 17 -7.48 -5.39 1.51
N GLY A 18 -7.71 -4.22 0.93
CA GLY A 18 -6.69 -3.26 0.64
C GLY A 18 -5.92 -3.17 1.93
N LEU A 19 -4.72 -3.74 1.92
CA LEU A 19 -3.65 -3.28 2.78
C LEU A 19 -3.53 -1.81 2.40
N ILE A 20 -4.35 -0.98 3.05
CA ILE A 20 -4.16 0.45 3.09
C ILE A 20 -2.88 0.55 3.88
N ALA A 21 -1.76 0.37 3.18
CA ALA A 21 -0.49 0.88 3.59
C ALA A 21 -0.73 2.38 3.64
N GLN A 22 -1.25 2.87 4.77
CA GLN A 22 -1.34 4.28 5.04
C GLN A 22 0.07 4.77 4.79
N LYS A 23 0.24 5.57 3.73
CA LYS A 23 1.53 6.12 3.34
C LYS A 23 1.98 7.04 4.47
N THR A 24 2.51 6.43 5.52
CA THR A 24 3.03 7.12 6.68
C THR A 24 4.26 7.82 6.17
N GLY A 25 4.20 9.14 6.10
CA GLY A 25 5.35 9.93 5.70
C GLY A 25 6.56 9.54 6.55
N ARG A 26 7.71 9.28 5.93
CA ARG A 26 8.94 8.78 6.56
C ARG A 26 9.36 9.51 7.85
N ASN A 27 8.96 10.77 8.03
CA ASN A 27 9.27 11.59 9.19
C ASN A 27 8.22 11.56 10.32
N LYS A 28 7.02 11.00 10.10
CA LYS A 28 5.98 10.85 11.12
C LYS A 28 6.36 9.73 12.11
N VAL A 29 5.71 9.71 13.27
CA VAL A 29 5.82 8.61 14.25
C VAL A 29 5.40 7.29 13.59
N CYS A 30 6.12 6.21 13.88
CA CYS A 30 5.85 4.89 13.34
C CYS A 30 4.48 4.39 13.85
N PRO A 31 3.60 3.90 12.96
CA PRO A 31 2.30 3.33 13.36
C PRO A 31 2.44 2.04 14.17
N CYS A 32 3.65 1.47 14.25
CA CYS A 32 4.00 0.34 15.09
C CYS A 32 4.05 0.67 16.61
N GLY A 33 3.81 1.92 17.01
CA GLY A 33 3.75 2.32 18.43
C GLY A 33 5.11 2.54 19.10
N SER A 34 6.21 2.47 18.36
CA SER A 34 7.57 2.59 18.95
C SER A 34 8.00 4.01 19.35
N GLY A 35 7.20 5.03 19.05
CA GLY A 35 7.55 6.45 19.25
C GLY A 35 8.65 6.99 18.32
N LYS A 36 9.32 6.12 17.55
CA LYS A 36 10.38 6.51 16.60
C LYS A 36 9.78 7.01 15.28
N LYS A 37 10.52 7.86 14.55
CA LYS A 37 10.14 8.25 13.18
C LYS A 37 10.12 7.02 12.27
N ALA A 38 9.17 6.93 11.34
CA ALA A 38 8.97 5.79 10.45
C ALA A 38 10.27 5.38 9.72
N LYS A 39 11.06 6.33 9.19
CA LYS A 39 12.36 6.09 8.54
C LYS A 39 13.48 5.54 9.45
N LYS A 40 13.27 5.53 10.76
CA LYS A 40 14.20 4.99 11.77
C LYS A 40 13.60 3.76 12.49
N CYS A 41 12.49 3.22 11.97
CA CYS A 41 11.80 2.06 12.51
C CYS A 41 11.33 1.20 11.32
N CYS A 42 10.05 0.86 11.21
CA CYS A 42 9.53 -0.01 10.13
C CYS A 42 9.75 0.51 8.69
N GLY A 43 10.04 1.80 8.51
CA GLY A 43 10.36 2.40 7.21
C GLY A 43 11.85 2.53 6.91
N ALA A 44 12.74 1.97 7.74
CA ALA A 44 14.19 2.05 7.56
C ALA A 44 14.67 1.29 6.31
N ASP A 45 14.08 0.13 6.02
CA ASP A 45 14.49 -0.76 4.93
C ASP A 45 13.71 -0.54 3.63
N THR A 46 12.87 0.50 3.58
CA THR A 46 12.17 0.89 2.35
C THR A 46 13.17 1.56 1.41
N LYS A 47 13.98 0.75 0.71
CA LYS A 47 14.85 1.23 -0.35
C LYS A 47 13.98 1.92 -1.40
N ASP A 48 14.19 3.22 -1.57
CA ASP A 48 13.56 4.05 -2.60
C ASP A 48 14.09 3.66 -3.99
N TYR A 49 13.88 2.42 -4.42
CA TYR A 49 14.28 1.92 -5.74
C TYR A 49 13.58 2.66 -6.91
N TYR A 50 12.77 3.68 -6.62
CA TYR A 50 12.11 4.56 -7.59
C TYR A 50 12.60 6.03 -7.51
N ARG A 51 13.71 6.29 -6.79
CA ARG A 51 14.38 7.59 -6.73
C ARG A 51 15.77 7.58 -7.40
N GLN A 52 16.01 6.60 -8.26
CA GLN A 52 17.00 6.64 -9.33
C GLN A 52 16.26 6.50 -10.65
#